data_AF-A0A5Q2RMK4-F1
#
_entry.id   AF-A0A5Q2RMK4-F1
#
_cell.length_a   1.000
_cell.length_b   1.000
_cell.length_c   1.000
_cell.angle_alpha   90.00
_cell.angle_beta   90.00
_cell.angle_gamma   90.00
#
_symmetry.space_group_name_H-M   'P 1'
#
loop_
_entity.id
_entity.type
_entity.pdbx_description
1 polymer ?
#
loop_
_entity_poly.entity_id
_entity_poly.type
_entity_poly.pdbx_seq_one_letter_code
_entity_poly.pdbx_strand_id
1 'polypeptide(L)'
;MAEHLPPRHDGGPGGQRRGAAAHPSEQSEQSTGVDADAPVDGWAAELRADAASQLRRREHWLRRQAADDATLAGVLVDHAEQGTTIAVTTLGGSRHVGRVSGASTEVVVLECERTRALVAIDAVATVQAVPGASGRQGDPIGHRAGRDHTTLADLLSHLVDGDVDVALGLRGGGTVAGRLVAVGQDLALVRPPDRGPLVYARLSSVADASFPASTSSG
;
A
#
# COMPACT_ATOMS: atom_id res chain seq x y z
N MET A 1 -47.80 38.86 -49.20
CA MET A 1 -48.03 38.65 -50.65
C MET A 1 -48.07 37.15 -50.83
N ALA A 2 -49.24 36.49 -50.98
CA ALA A 2 -50.17 36.58 -52.11
C ALA A 2 -49.37 36.38 -53.41
N GLU A 3 -49.59 35.41 -54.29
CA GLU A 3 -50.79 34.67 -54.74
C GLU A 3 -50.26 33.29 -55.25
N HIS A 4 -51.02 32.24 -55.61
CA HIS A 4 -52.02 32.23 -56.66
C HIS A 4 -52.59 30.79 -56.78
N LEU A 5 -53.90 30.66 -56.64
CA LEU A 5 -54.75 29.57 -57.19
C LEU A 5 -55.36 30.13 -58.51
N PRO A 6 -56.15 29.43 -59.38
CA PRO A 6 -56.55 28.01 -59.59
C PRO A 6 -56.34 27.65 -61.13
N PRO A 7 -57.02 26.72 -61.87
CA PRO A 7 -58.27 26.01 -61.59
C PRO A 7 -58.43 24.53 -62.04
N ARG A 8 -59.64 24.09 -61.71
CA ARG A 8 -60.29 22.78 -61.77
C ARG A 8 -60.56 22.32 -63.21
N HIS A 9 -60.73 21.02 -63.38
CA HIS A 9 -61.70 20.49 -64.34
C HIS A 9 -62.44 19.27 -63.77
N ASP A 10 -63.77 19.36 -63.90
CA ASP A 10 -64.81 18.42 -63.50
C ASP A 10 -64.88 17.14 -64.35
N GLY A 11 -65.44 16.08 -63.73
CA GLY A 11 -66.53 15.31 -64.36
C GLY A 11 -66.22 13.89 -64.85
N GLY A 12 -66.89 12.89 -64.25
CA GLY A 12 -66.82 11.44 -64.55
C GLY A 12 -67.47 11.00 -65.88
N PRO A 13 -68.10 9.80 -66.03
CA PRO A 13 -68.43 8.74 -65.06
C PRO A 13 -68.19 7.28 -65.53
N GLY A 14 -68.40 6.31 -64.62
CA GLY A 14 -69.12 5.05 -64.90
C GLY A 14 -68.33 3.83 -65.43
N GLY A 15 -68.37 2.72 -64.69
CA GLY A 15 -67.97 1.41 -65.22
C GLY A 15 -67.77 0.31 -64.18
N GLN A 16 -68.84 -0.18 -63.54
CA GLN A 16 -68.82 -1.41 -62.75
C GLN A 16 -68.64 -2.64 -63.66
N ARG A 17 -67.75 -3.56 -63.30
CA ARG A 17 -67.96 -5.02 -63.49
C ARG A 17 -67.33 -5.83 -62.35
N ARG A 18 -68.17 -6.68 -61.75
CA ARG A 18 -67.88 -7.72 -60.75
C ARG A 18 -67.18 -8.94 -61.39
N GLY A 19 -66.33 -9.59 -60.61
CA GLY A 19 -65.83 -10.97 -60.75
C GLY A 19 -64.69 -11.16 -59.73
N ALA A 20 -64.96 -11.54 -58.48
CA ALA A 20 -65.19 -12.89 -57.96
C ALA A 20 -63.95 -13.81 -57.98
N ALA A 21 -63.48 -14.12 -56.77
CA ALA A 21 -62.70 -15.27 -56.29
C ALA A 21 -61.15 -15.22 -56.26
N ALA A 22 -60.65 -15.38 -55.01
CA ALA A 22 -59.41 -16.03 -54.53
C ALA A 22 -58.06 -15.46 -55.03
N HIS A 23 -57.13 -14.99 -54.19
CA HIS A 23 -56.61 -15.52 -52.93
C HIS A 23 -56.08 -14.37 -52.04
N PRO A 24 -56.02 -14.58 -50.70
CA PRO A 24 -55.32 -13.70 -49.79
C PRO A 24 -53.82 -14.01 -49.81
N SER A 25 -52.99 -13.03 -50.15
CA SER A 25 -51.53 -13.10 -49.95
C SER A 25 -51.14 -11.96 -49.03
N GLU A 26 -51.24 -12.26 -47.73
CA GLU A 26 -50.29 -11.86 -46.69
C GLU A 26 -49.75 -10.44 -46.79
N GLN A 27 -50.56 -9.53 -46.27
CA GLN A 27 -50.09 -8.27 -45.71
C GLN A 27 -49.10 -8.58 -44.58
N SER A 28 -47.86 -8.15 -44.78
CA SER A 28 -47.09 -7.47 -43.74
C SER A 28 -47.04 -8.13 -42.36
N GLU A 29 -46.31 -9.23 -42.21
CA GLU A 29 -45.65 -9.58 -40.93
C GLU A 29 -44.33 -8.81 -40.79
N GLN A 30 -44.42 -7.47 -40.85
CA GLN A 30 -43.53 -6.62 -40.09
C GLN A 30 -44.26 -6.32 -38.78
N SER A 31 -44.13 -7.23 -37.83
CA SER A 31 -44.42 -6.96 -36.43
C SER A 31 -43.20 -7.38 -35.62
N THR A 32 -42.24 -6.46 -35.56
CA THR A 32 -41.60 -6.03 -34.32
C THR A 32 -41.50 -7.12 -33.25
N GLY A 33 -40.49 -7.99 -33.39
CA GLY A 33 -39.83 -8.53 -32.22
C GLY A 33 -39.19 -7.36 -31.48
N VAL A 34 -40.00 -6.57 -30.76
CA VAL A 34 -39.49 -5.67 -29.74
C VAL A 34 -38.72 -6.58 -28.80
N ASP A 35 -37.43 -6.33 -28.70
CA ASP A 35 -36.46 -7.05 -27.89
C ASP A 35 -37.03 -7.34 -26.50
N ALA A 36 -37.70 -8.49 -26.32
CA ALA A 36 -38.24 -8.89 -25.02
C ALA A 36 -37.09 -9.15 -24.03
N ASP A 37 -35.90 -9.43 -24.58
CA ASP A 37 -34.67 -9.65 -23.85
C ASP A 37 -33.91 -8.33 -23.55
N ALA A 38 -34.13 -7.22 -24.27
CA ALA A 38 -33.42 -5.96 -23.97
C ALA A 38 -33.75 -5.35 -22.59
N PRO A 39 -35.01 -5.38 -22.11
CA PRO A 39 -35.33 -5.00 -20.73
C PRO A 39 -34.65 -5.91 -19.70
N VAL A 40 -34.52 -7.20 -20.01
CA VAL A 40 -33.90 -8.21 -19.13
C VAL A 40 -32.37 -8.05 -19.12
N ASP A 41 -31.75 -7.78 -20.27
CA ASP A 41 -30.32 -7.53 -20.43
C ASP A 41 -29.90 -6.20 -19.80
N GLY A 42 -30.73 -5.16 -19.94
CA GLY A 42 -30.55 -3.87 -19.25
C GLY A 42 -30.61 -4.03 -17.73
N TRP A 43 -31.59 -4.77 -17.23
CA TRP A 43 -31.72 -5.06 -15.80
C TRP A 43 -30.58 -5.95 -15.26
N ALA A 44 -30.15 -6.95 -16.04
CA ALA A 44 -29.02 -7.79 -15.68
C ALA A 44 -27.68 -7.02 -15.71
N ALA A 45 -27.52 -6.05 -16.62
CA ALA A 45 -26.36 -5.16 -16.65
C ALA A 45 -26.35 -4.22 -15.42
N GLU A 46 -27.51 -3.70 -15.02
CA GLU A 46 -27.69 -2.87 -13.84
C GLU A 46 -27.38 -3.64 -12.54
N LEU A 47 -27.86 -4.89 -12.42
CA LEU A 47 -27.52 -5.77 -11.30
C LEU A 47 -26.01 -6.08 -11.21
N ARG A 48 -25.34 -6.31 -12.34
CA ARG A 48 -23.88 -6.52 -12.37
C ARG A 48 -23.11 -5.25 -12.00
N ALA A 49 -23.57 -4.09 -12.44
CA ALA A 49 -22.97 -2.79 -12.11
C ALA A 49 -23.12 -2.45 -10.62
N ASP A 50 -24.27 -2.74 -10.03
CA ASP A 50 -24.49 -2.53 -8.60
C ASP A 50 -23.70 -3.52 -7.75
N ALA A 51 -23.67 -4.80 -8.13
CA ALA A 51 -22.83 -5.82 -7.47
C ALA A 51 -21.33 -5.45 -7.50
N ALA A 52 -20.82 -4.97 -8.63
CA ALA A 52 -19.44 -4.49 -8.75
C ALA A 52 -19.17 -3.24 -7.89
N SER A 53 -20.15 -2.35 -7.77
CA SER A 53 -20.06 -1.16 -6.94
C SER A 53 -20.13 -1.47 -5.44
N GLN A 54 -20.94 -2.45 -5.04
CA GLN A 54 -20.99 -2.95 -3.67
C GLN A 54 -19.70 -3.68 -3.28
N LEU A 55 -19.11 -4.46 -4.19
CA LEU A 55 -17.83 -5.13 -3.96
C LEU A 55 -16.69 -4.11 -3.76
N ARG A 56 -16.60 -3.08 -4.60
CA ARG A 56 -15.61 -2.00 -4.44
C ARG A 56 -15.81 -1.20 -3.15
N ARG A 57 -17.06 -0.87 -2.80
CA ARG A 57 -17.39 -0.18 -1.55
C ARG A 57 -17.01 -1.01 -0.33
N ARG A 58 -17.31 -2.32 -0.36
CA ARG A 58 -16.92 -3.27 0.69
C ARG A 58 -15.42 -3.43 0.79
N GLU A 59 -14.70 -3.62 -0.31
CA GLU A 59 -13.24 -3.68 -0.31
C GLU A 59 -12.61 -2.37 0.19
N HIS A 60 -13.13 -1.21 -0.24
CA HIS A 60 -12.66 0.09 0.22
C HIS A 60 -12.89 0.27 1.72
N TRP A 61 -14.07 -0.14 2.22
CA TRP A 61 -14.40 -0.09 3.63
C TRP A 61 -13.55 -1.07 4.46
N LEU A 62 -13.29 -2.29 3.97
CA LEU A 62 -12.41 -3.26 4.62
C LEU A 62 -10.94 -2.80 4.66
N ARG A 63 -10.44 -2.20 3.57
CA ARG A 63 -9.09 -1.59 3.53
C ARG A 63 -9.00 -0.39 4.47
N ARG A 64 -10.04 0.44 4.53
CA ARG A 64 -10.13 1.59 5.44
C ARG A 64 -10.10 1.12 6.90
N GLN A 65 -10.93 0.15 7.26
CA GLN A 65 -10.98 -0.40 8.61
C GLN A 65 -9.64 -1.04 9.02
N ALA A 66 -8.98 -1.76 8.12
CA ALA A 66 -7.68 -2.36 8.41
C ALA A 66 -6.55 -1.31 8.54
N ALA A 67 -6.64 -0.19 7.81
CA ALA A 67 -5.75 0.97 7.98
C ALA A 67 -6.01 1.73 9.28
N ASP A 68 -7.27 1.79 9.73
CA ASP A 68 -7.64 2.42 11.00
C ASP A 68 -7.16 1.60 12.22
N ASP A 69 -7.01 0.28 12.05
CA ASP A 69 -6.43 -0.65 13.04
C ASP A 69 -4.89 -0.86 12.85
N ALA A 70 -4.28 -0.21 11.87
CA ALA A 70 -2.88 -0.42 11.54
C ALA A 70 -1.96 0.17 12.60
N THR A 71 -1.02 -0.64 13.06
CA THR A 71 0.08 -0.17 13.91
C THR A 71 1.34 -0.01 13.09
N LEU A 72 2.19 0.98 13.44
CA LEU A 72 3.49 1.13 12.80
C LEU A 72 4.33 -0.14 12.91
N ALA A 73 4.30 -0.80 14.08
CA ALA A 73 4.95 -2.09 14.28
C ALA A 73 4.43 -3.15 13.30
N GLY A 74 3.11 -3.24 13.09
CA GLY A 74 2.54 -4.16 12.12
C GLY A 74 2.95 -3.87 10.68
N VAL A 75 3.01 -2.60 10.29
CA VAL A 75 3.48 -2.20 8.95
C VAL A 75 4.94 -2.62 8.73
N LEU A 76 5.79 -2.46 9.75
CA LEU A 76 7.19 -2.87 9.69
C LEU A 76 7.36 -4.40 9.68
N VAL A 77 6.51 -5.14 10.41
CA VAL A 77 6.45 -6.61 10.35
C VAL A 77 6.07 -7.08 8.95
N ASP A 78 5.04 -6.51 8.34
CA ASP A 78 4.64 -6.84 6.98
C ASP A 78 5.79 -6.57 5.97
N HIS A 79 6.53 -5.45 6.12
CA HIS A 79 7.71 -5.18 5.31
C HIS A 79 8.87 -6.15 5.56
N ALA A 80 9.07 -6.61 6.79
CA ALA A 80 10.06 -7.62 7.12
C ALA A 80 9.73 -8.97 6.45
N GLU A 81 8.47 -9.40 6.50
CA GLU A 81 8.00 -10.61 5.82
C GLU A 81 8.19 -10.54 4.30
N GLN A 82 7.98 -9.35 3.72
CA GLN A 82 8.15 -9.11 2.29
C GLN A 82 9.61 -8.88 1.86
N GLY A 83 10.52 -8.63 2.81
CA GLY A 83 11.89 -8.21 2.53
C GLY A 83 11.95 -6.92 1.69
N THR A 84 11.06 -5.97 1.94
CA THR A 84 10.96 -4.72 1.16
C THR A 84 12.10 -3.76 1.52
N THR A 85 12.55 -2.97 0.55
CA THR A 85 13.42 -1.82 0.83
C THR A 85 12.59 -0.61 1.21
N ILE A 86 12.89 -0.05 2.38
CA ILE A 86 12.22 1.14 2.91
C ILE A 86 13.24 2.21 3.28
N ALA A 87 12.77 3.45 3.33
CA ALA A 87 13.44 4.55 3.99
C ALA A 87 12.74 4.82 5.33
N VAL A 88 13.51 4.82 6.42
CA VAL A 88 13.08 5.17 7.76
C VAL A 88 13.76 6.46 8.16
N THR A 89 12.97 7.43 8.63
CA THR A 89 13.49 8.67 9.23
C THR A 89 13.12 8.66 10.71
N THR A 90 14.08 8.93 11.59
CA THR A 90 13.86 8.99 13.04
C THR A 90 13.46 10.40 13.49
N LEU A 91 12.87 10.51 14.69
CA LEU A 91 12.55 11.80 15.32
C LEU A 91 13.80 12.66 15.56
N GLY A 92 14.97 12.02 15.73
CA GLY A 92 16.27 12.68 15.85
C GLY A 92 16.87 13.15 14.52
N GLY A 93 16.22 12.85 13.39
CA GLY A 93 16.62 13.28 12.05
C GLY A 93 17.50 12.29 11.28
N SER A 94 17.90 11.16 11.88
CA SER A 94 18.62 10.09 11.17
C SER A 94 17.76 9.53 10.05
N ARG A 95 18.37 9.19 8.92
CA ARG A 95 17.69 8.52 7.80
C ARG A 95 18.42 7.27 7.39
N HIS A 96 17.71 6.14 7.40
CA HIS A 96 18.21 4.83 7.00
C HIS A 96 17.44 4.36 5.78
N VAL A 97 18.16 3.85 4.78
CA VAL A 97 17.55 3.22 3.60
C VAL A 97 18.12 1.83 3.47
N GLY A 98 17.26 0.83 3.54
CA GLY A 98 17.70 -0.56 3.57
C GLY A 98 16.55 -1.54 3.43
N ARG A 99 16.92 -2.80 3.19
CA ARG A 99 15.97 -3.91 3.18
C ARG A 99 15.60 -4.25 4.61
N VAL A 100 14.31 -4.36 4.91
CA VAL A 100 13.87 -4.85 6.23
C VAL A 100 14.22 -6.33 6.35
N SER A 101 15.10 -6.68 7.30
CA SER A 101 15.48 -8.07 7.59
C SER A 101 14.79 -8.64 8.82
N GLY A 102 14.21 -7.78 9.66
CA GLY A 102 13.42 -8.18 10.83
C GLY A 102 12.70 -7.00 11.46
N ALA A 103 11.60 -7.27 12.16
CA ALA A 103 10.88 -6.28 12.95
C ALA A 103 10.19 -6.95 14.15
N SER A 104 10.20 -6.28 15.29
CA SER A 104 9.48 -6.65 16.51
C SER A 104 8.42 -5.57 16.82
N THR A 105 7.88 -5.59 18.03
CA THR A 105 7.04 -4.48 18.54
C THR A 105 7.85 -3.23 18.92
N GLU A 106 9.16 -3.37 19.14
CA GLU A 106 10.02 -2.32 19.69
C GLU A 106 11.13 -1.89 18.72
N VAL A 107 11.58 -2.75 17.81
CA VAL A 107 12.73 -2.47 16.94
C VAL A 107 12.52 -2.99 15.52
N VAL A 108 13.02 -2.25 14.53
CA VAL A 108 13.16 -2.71 13.14
C VAL A 108 14.64 -2.80 12.76
N VAL A 109 14.98 -3.85 12.01
CA VAL A 109 16.34 -4.11 11.50
C VAL A 109 16.36 -3.89 9.99
N LEU A 110 17.28 -3.02 9.56
CA LEU A 110 17.50 -2.70 8.15
C LEU A 110 18.90 -3.14 7.72
N GLU A 111 18.98 -3.96 6.67
CA GLU A 111 20.21 -4.15 5.92
C GLU A 111 20.37 -2.98 4.95
N CYS A 112 21.20 -2.02 5.32
CA CYS A 112 21.60 -0.92 4.45
C CYS A 112 22.82 -1.36 3.62
N GLU A 113 23.19 -0.57 2.61
CA GLU A 113 24.24 -0.94 1.65
C GLU A 113 25.58 -1.34 2.30
N ARG A 114 26.00 -0.65 3.37
CA ARG A 114 27.29 -0.89 4.05
C ARG A 114 27.15 -1.17 5.54
N THR A 115 25.96 -1.00 6.08
CA THR A 115 25.70 -1.05 7.52
C THR A 115 24.42 -1.80 7.78
N ARG A 116 24.33 -2.41 8.95
CA ARG A 116 23.05 -2.78 9.53
C ARG A 116 22.58 -1.65 10.45
N ALA A 117 21.31 -1.30 10.36
CA ALA A 117 20.69 -0.32 11.26
C ALA A 117 19.60 -1.00 12.11
N LEU A 118 19.63 -0.71 13.41
CA LEU A 118 18.58 -1.03 14.37
C LEU A 118 17.87 0.28 14.67
N VAL A 119 16.55 0.34 14.51
CA VAL A 119 15.79 1.57 14.76
C VAL A 119 14.66 1.25 15.73
N ALA A 120 14.61 1.99 16.84
CA ALA A 120 13.52 1.88 17.79
C ALA A 120 12.23 2.39 17.15
N ILE A 121 11.15 1.61 17.24
CA ILE A 121 9.89 1.90 16.54
C ILE A 121 9.23 3.18 17.06
N ASP A 122 9.29 3.43 18.37
CA ASP A 122 8.81 4.66 19.00
C ASP A 122 9.62 5.91 18.58
N ALA A 123 10.81 5.73 18.02
CA ALA A 123 11.66 6.80 17.50
C ALA A 123 11.49 7.03 15.99
N VAL A 124 10.65 6.25 15.30
CA VAL A 124 10.39 6.42 13.88
C VAL A 124 9.42 7.58 13.65
N ALA A 125 9.84 8.54 12.83
CA ALA A 125 9.01 9.65 12.38
C ALA A 125 8.23 9.30 11.11
N THR A 126 8.89 8.65 10.15
CA THR A 126 8.26 8.27 8.86
C THR A 126 8.85 6.98 8.32
N VAL A 127 8.01 6.18 7.66
CA VAL A 127 8.41 5.05 6.83
C VAL A 127 7.95 5.31 5.40
N GLN A 128 8.82 5.07 4.42
CA GLN A 128 8.53 5.22 3.00
C GLN A 128 9.02 3.98 2.24
N ALA A 129 8.14 3.31 1.50
CA ALA A 129 8.57 2.28 0.57
C ALA A 129 9.42 2.88 -0.55
N VAL A 130 10.52 2.22 -0.91
CA VAL A 130 11.38 2.66 -2.03
C VAL A 130 11.00 1.87 -3.27
N PRO A 131 10.49 2.52 -4.33
CA PRO A 131 10.11 1.83 -5.57
C PRO A 131 11.31 1.12 -6.22
N GLY A 132 11.10 -0.11 -6.71
CA GLY A 132 12.07 -0.83 -7.55
C GLY A 132 12.83 -1.99 -6.89
N ALA A 133 12.62 -2.27 -5.60
CA ALA A 133 13.36 -3.31 -4.88
C ALA A 133 12.60 -4.64 -4.63
N SER A 134 11.27 -4.67 -4.83
CA SER A 134 10.47 -5.89 -4.70
C SER A 134 9.28 -5.81 -5.66
N GLY A 135 9.06 -6.85 -6.47
CA GLY A 135 7.95 -6.88 -7.42
C GLY A 135 6.58 -6.89 -6.72
N ARG A 136 5.65 -6.07 -7.23
CA ARG A 136 4.16 -6.16 -7.16
C ARG A 136 3.49 -6.87 -5.96
N GLN A 137 4.05 -6.80 -4.75
CA GLN A 137 3.34 -7.15 -3.52
C GLN A 137 2.64 -5.88 -3.02
N GLY A 138 1.35 -5.97 -2.70
CA GLY A 138 0.51 -4.81 -2.33
C GLY A 138 0.96 -4.10 -1.05
N ASP A 139 0.42 -2.90 -0.83
CA ASP A 139 0.77 -2.07 0.32
C ASP A 139 0.58 -2.82 1.66
N PRO A 140 1.55 -2.73 2.60
CA PRO A 140 1.41 -3.33 3.91
C PRO A 140 0.20 -2.77 4.65
N ILE A 141 -0.53 -3.65 5.32
CA ILE A 141 -1.81 -3.31 5.96
C ILE A 141 -1.59 -3.09 7.46
N GLY A 142 -0.57 -3.70 8.07
CA GLY A 142 -0.16 -3.43 9.44
C GLY A 142 -1.03 -4.08 10.52
N HIS A 143 -1.79 -5.12 10.16
CA HIS A 143 -2.74 -5.79 11.05
C HIS A 143 -2.07 -6.80 12.02
N ARG A 144 -0.80 -7.13 11.81
CA ARG A 144 -0.09 -8.12 12.64
C ARG A 144 0.62 -7.44 13.80
N ALA A 145 0.28 -7.82 15.03
CA ALA A 145 1.13 -7.53 16.17
C ALA A 145 2.34 -8.49 16.14
N GLY A 146 3.55 -7.94 16.15
CA GLY A 146 4.77 -8.73 16.37
C GLY A 146 4.64 -9.45 17.71
N ARG A 147 4.79 -10.78 17.72
CA ARG A 147 4.79 -11.58 18.97
C ARG A 147 6.16 -11.61 19.63
N ASP A 148 7.17 -11.07 18.95
CA ASP A 148 8.54 -10.95 19.42
C ASP A 148 8.70 -9.63 20.19
N HIS A 149 9.22 -9.74 21.42
CA HIS A 149 9.49 -8.62 22.32
C HIS A 149 10.97 -8.21 22.31
N THR A 150 11.74 -8.67 21.32
CA THR A 150 13.13 -8.25 21.13
C THR A 150 13.23 -6.73 21.12
N THR A 151 13.99 -6.19 22.06
CA THR A 151 14.20 -4.75 22.23
C THR A 151 15.48 -4.29 21.53
N LEU A 152 15.65 -2.97 21.38
CA LEU A 152 16.92 -2.40 20.93
C LEU A 152 18.08 -2.77 21.87
N ALA A 153 17.83 -2.81 23.18
CA ALA A 153 18.84 -3.15 24.19
C ALA A 153 19.33 -4.59 24.05
N ASP A 154 18.42 -5.53 23.78
CA ASP A 154 18.77 -6.94 23.55
C ASP A 154 19.69 -7.07 22.33
N LEU A 155 19.35 -6.42 21.23
CA LEU A 155 20.15 -6.44 20.00
C LEU A 155 21.52 -5.76 20.18
N LEU A 156 21.57 -4.63 20.89
CA LEU A 156 22.85 -3.98 21.22
C LEU A 156 23.73 -4.87 22.10
N SER A 157 23.14 -5.62 23.03
CA SER A 157 23.89 -6.53 23.91
C SER A 157 24.66 -7.60 23.13
N HIS A 158 24.12 -8.06 22.00
CA HIS A 158 24.80 -8.99 21.11
C HIS A 158 26.02 -8.40 20.38
N LEU A 159 26.18 -7.07 20.36
CA LEU A 159 27.30 -6.41 19.69
C LEU A 159 28.52 -6.17 20.60
N VAL A 160 28.35 -6.29 21.92
CA VAL A 160 29.41 -5.98 22.91
C VAL A 160 30.68 -6.81 22.68
N ASP A 161 30.52 -8.09 22.32
CA ASP A 161 31.64 -9.02 22.13
C ASP A 161 32.22 -8.98 20.70
N GLY A 162 31.60 -8.25 19.77
CA GLY A 162 31.91 -8.35 18.34
C GLY A 162 33.11 -7.53 17.86
N ASP A 163 33.74 -6.73 18.73
CA ASP A 163 34.73 -5.71 18.36
C ASP A 163 34.25 -4.74 17.26
N VAL A 164 32.94 -4.51 17.19
CA VAL A 164 32.31 -3.71 16.13
C VAL A 164 32.15 -2.25 16.59
N ASP A 165 32.54 -1.31 15.73
CA ASP A 165 32.23 0.09 15.94
C ASP A 165 30.74 0.35 15.65
N VAL A 166 30.08 1.00 16.61
CA VAL A 166 28.68 1.39 16.56
C VAL A 166 28.55 2.91 16.50
N ALA A 167 27.53 3.38 15.81
CA ALA A 167 27.07 4.76 15.88
C ALA A 167 25.64 4.77 16.41
N LEU A 168 25.43 5.34 17.59
CA LEU A 168 24.14 5.48 18.25
C LEU A 168 23.54 6.86 17.93
N GLY A 169 22.44 6.90 17.17
CA GLY A 169 21.64 8.10 16.97
C GLY A 169 20.77 8.37 18.20
N LEU A 170 20.72 9.63 18.64
CA LEU A 170 19.92 10.02 19.82
C LEU A 170 18.59 10.65 19.41
N ARG A 171 17.53 10.41 20.21
CA ARG A 171 16.19 10.99 20.02
C ARG A 171 16.21 12.53 20.02
N GLY A 172 17.10 13.14 20.81
CA GLY A 172 17.28 14.59 20.87
C GLY A 172 18.15 15.18 19.74
N GLY A 173 18.55 14.35 18.78
CA GLY A 173 19.55 14.70 17.77
C GLY A 173 20.97 14.42 18.26
N GLY A 174 21.89 14.30 17.30
CA GLY A 174 23.29 13.97 17.54
C GLY A 174 23.57 12.47 17.53
N THR A 175 24.86 12.13 17.61
CA THR A 175 25.34 10.76 17.45
C THR A 175 26.49 10.49 18.42
N VAL A 176 26.48 9.32 19.05
CA VAL A 176 27.60 8.80 19.83
C VAL A 176 28.23 7.66 19.04
N ALA A 177 29.47 7.84 18.60
CA ALA A 177 30.21 6.84 17.83
C ALA A 177 31.36 6.24 18.64
N GLY A 178 31.57 4.94 18.47
CA GLY A 178 32.67 4.21 19.09
C GLY A 178 32.35 2.75 19.30
N ARG A 179 33.13 2.07 20.12
CA ARG A 179 32.92 0.66 20.44
C ARG A 179 31.97 0.48 21.60
N LEU A 180 31.00 -0.41 21.47
CA LEU A 180 30.13 -0.77 22.57
C LEU A 180 30.89 -1.62 23.59
N VAL A 181 30.99 -1.15 24.83
CA VAL A 181 31.74 -1.82 25.91
C VAL A 181 30.82 -2.65 26.80
N ALA A 182 29.61 -2.16 27.05
CA ALA A 182 28.59 -2.85 27.83
C ALA A 182 27.22 -2.26 27.53
N VAL A 183 26.19 -3.07 27.73
CA VAL A 183 24.78 -2.64 27.77
C VAL A 183 24.22 -3.08 29.12
N GLY A 184 23.77 -2.10 29.91
CA GLY A 184 23.08 -2.32 31.17
C GLY A 184 21.57 -2.26 31.00
N GLN A 185 20.85 -2.10 32.13
CA GLN A 185 19.39 -2.01 32.14
C GLN A 185 18.86 -0.73 31.47
N ASP A 186 19.51 0.41 31.68
CA ASP A 186 19.04 1.71 31.20
C ASP A 186 20.13 2.53 30.47
N LEU A 187 21.33 1.98 30.32
CA LEU A 187 22.49 2.69 29.77
C LEU A 187 23.41 1.78 28.96
N ALA A 188 23.95 2.34 27.87
CA ALA A 188 24.99 1.77 27.04
C ALA A 188 26.31 2.52 27.28
N LEU A 189 27.40 1.77 27.43
CA LEU A 189 28.75 2.33 27.57
C LEU A 189 29.45 2.25 26.21
N VAL A 190 29.87 3.40 25.69
CA VAL A 190 30.58 3.50 24.42
C VAL A 190 31.98 4.04 24.67
N ARG A 191 32.98 3.38 24.10
CA ARG A 191 34.36 3.87 24.05
C ARG A 191 34.58 4.62 22.74
N PRO A 192 34.82 5.95 22.78
CA PRO A 192 35.11 6.73 21.59
C PRO A 192 36.35 6.23 20.84
N PRO A 193 36.42 6.42 19.50
CA PRO A 193 37.54 5.95 18.68
C PRO A 193 38.86 6.68 18.99
N ASP A 194 38.79 7.91 19.46
CA ASP A 194 39.94 8.76 19.82
C ASP A 194 40.57 8.41 21.19
N ARG A 195 40.11 7.33 21.83
CA ARG A 195 40.46 6.94 23.20
C ARG A 195 40.13 8.00 24.25
N GLY A 196 39.15 8.86 23.96
CA GLY A 196 38.53 9.75 24.94
C GLY A 196 37.86 8.99 26.11
N PRO A 197 37.35 9.72 27.10
CA PRO A 197 36.64 9.13 28.22
C PRO A 197 35.42 8.32 27.75
N LEU A 198 35.02 7.30 28.53
CA LEU A 198 33.81 6.52 28.25
C LEU A 198 32.58 7.42 28.21
N VAL A 199 31.72 7.18 27.22
CA VAL A 199 30.44 7.85 27.07
C VAL A 199 29.34 6.93 27.58
N TYR A 200 28.48 7.45 28.45
CA TYR A 200 27.31 6.77 28.97
C TYR A 200 26.07 7.31 28.25
N ALA A 201 25.46 6.49 27.41
CA ALA A 201 24.23 6.84 26.69
C ALA A 201 23.04 6.17 27.37
N ARG A 202 22.04 6.94 27.80
CA ARG A 202 20.78 6.39 28.30
C ARG A 202 20.05 5.67 27.15
N LEU A 203 19.65 4.42 27.35
CA LEU A 203 19.01 3.60 26.32
C LEU A 203 17.71 4.22 25.81
N SER A 204 16.88 4.78 26.69
CA SER A 204 15.66 5.51 26.29
C SER A 204 15.93 6.82 25.55
N SER A 205 17.20 7.25 25.43
CA SER A 205 17.60 8.37 24.57
C SER A 205 18.15 7.91 23.22
N VAL A 206 18.43 6.62 23.02
CA VAL A 206 18.93 6.06 21.75
C VAL A 206 17.76 5.77 20.82
N ALA A 207 17.72 6.45 19.68
CA ALA A 207 16.71 6.28 18.64
C ALA A 207 17.08 5.15 17.68
N ASP A 208 18.36 5.07 17.33
CA ASP A 208 18.88 4.11 16.36
C ASP A 208 20.33 3.74 16.67
N ALA A 209 20.76 2.61 16.13
CA ALA A 209 22.14 2.17 16.15
C ALA A 209 22.51 1.65 14.77
N SER A 210 23.66 2.07 14.26
CA SER A 210 24.20 1.56 13.00
C SER A 210 25.61 1.00 13.20
N PHE A 211 25.92 -0.07 12.48
CA PHE A 211 27.21 -0.73 12.54
C PHE A 211 27.52 -1.40 11.19
N PRO A 212 28.80 -1.64 10.86
CA PRO A 212 29.17 -2.34 9.63
C PRO A 212 28.41 -3.66 9.49
N ALA A 213 27.85 -3.90 8.31
CA ALA A 213 27.28 -5.21 8.03
C ALA A 213 28.42 -6.24 8.09
N SER A 214 28.24 -7.33 8.84
CA SER A 214 29.23 -8.40 8.89
C SER A 214 29.47 -8.89 7.47
N THR A 215 30.64 -8.64 6.91
CA THR A 215 31.04 -9.28 5.67
C THR A 215 31.14 -10.77 5.96
N SER A 216 30.15 -11.55 5.54
CA SER A 216 30.33 -12.99 5.42
C SER A 216 31.55 -13.19 4.52
N SER A 217 32.67 -13.55 5.12
CA SER A 217 33.83 -14.03 4.39
C SER A 217 33.37 -15.28 3.66
N GLY A 218 33.32 -15.21 2.33
CA GLY A 218 33.06 -16.37 1.47
C GLY A 218 34.18 -17.40 1.54
#